data_AF-A0A4Q6AF85-F1
#
_entry.id   AF-A0A4Q6AF85-F1
#
_cell.length_a   1.000
_cell.length_b   1.000
_cell.length_c   1.000
_cell.angle_alpha   90.00
_cell.angle_beta   90.00
_cell.angle_gamma   90.00
#
_symmetry.space_group_name_H-M   'P 1'
#
loop_
_entity.id
_entity.type
_entity.pdbx_description
1 polymer ?
#
loop_
_entity_poly.entity_id
_entity_poly.type
_entity_poly.pdbx_seq_one_letter_code
_entity_poly.pdbx_strand_id
1 'polypeptide(L)'
;MKKSELEKIVDKRCRHLQEEQKKLGEDVNANHNFRVEIKKLRALLRLLRHEGDAPSALRLPKPVRELYSSVGEVRSYQLQRTFVILACKELDSPLPVGYLQWLQQKEKEATARVKENAKLVSLPKLREQLLLAVPTEWNKEKAANYLQETKTRFVAYL
;
A
#
# COMPACT_ATOMS: atom_id res chain seq x y z
N MET A 1 6.17 0.18 24.71
CA MET A 1 5.01 0.98 24.26
C MET A 1 3.76 0.19 24.63
N LYS A 2 2.75 0.84 25.21
CA LYS A 2 1.57 0.13 25.75
C LYS A 2 0.61 -0.26 24.62
N LYS A 3 -0.18 -1.33 24.82
CA LYS A 3 -1.22 -1.77 23.86
C LYS A 3 -2.11 -0.63 23.36
N SER A 4 -2.61 0.21 24.26
CA SER A 4 -3.50 1.32 23.91
C SER A 4 -2.87 2.36 22.98
N GLU A 5 -1.55 2.54 23.02
CA GLU A 5 -0.83 3.42 22.10
C GLU A 5 -0.69 2.78 20.71
N LEU A 6 -0.39 1.47 20.67
CA LEU A 6 -0.34 0.70 19.43
C LEU A 6 -1.69 0.66 18.72
N GLU A 7 -2.76 0.42 19.47
CA GLU A 7 -4.14 0.43 18.96
C GLU A 7 -4.48 1.76 18.33
N LYS A 8 -4.12 2.90 18.96
CA LYS A 8 -4.31 4.24 18.37
C LYS A 8 -3.56 4.40 17.05
N ILE A 9 -2.34 3.88 16.94
CA ILE A 9 -1.54 3.96 15.71
C ILE A 9 -2.17 3.10 14.60
N VAL A 10 -2.54 1.86 14.92
CA VAL A 10 -3.19 0.92 13.97
C VAL A 10 -4.54 1.49 13.51
N ASP A 11 -5.36 1.96 14.45
CA ASP A 11 -6.65 2.58 14.20
C ASP A 11 -6.53 3.77 13.25
N LYS A 12 -5.63 4.71 13.54
CA LYS A 12 -5.37 5.89 12.69
C LYS A 12 -5.03 5.48 11.25
N ARG A 13 -4.16 4.48 11.07
CA ARG A 13 -3.78 3.98 9.74
C ARG A 13 -4.94 3.34 9.01
N CYS A 14 -5.74 2.52 9.70
CA CYS A 14 -6.93 1.89 9.13
C CYS A 14 -7.97 2.92 8.69
N ARG A 15 -8.21 3.97 9.49
CA ARG A 15 -9.13 5.06 9.13
C ARG A 15 -8.67 5.82 7.89
N HIS A 16 -7.38 6.20 7.83
CA HIS A 16 -6.84 6.86 6.64
C HIS A 16 -7.01 5.98 5.40
N LEU A 17 -6.70 4.69 5.52
CA LEU A 17 -6.86 3.74 4.43
C LEU A 17 -8.31 3.61 3.96
N GLN A 18 -9.28 3.66 4.89
CA GLN A 18 -10.71 3.67 4.58
C GLN A 18 -11.13 4.90 3.79
N GLU A 19 -10.67 6.09 4.18
CA GLU A 19 -10.98 7.32 3.45
C GLU A 19 -10.40 7.32 2.03
N GLU A 20 -9.19 6.78 1.84
CA GLU A 20 -8.61 6.64 0.51
C GLU A 20 -9.32 5.55 -0.32
N GLN A 21 -9.80 4.47 0.30
CA GLN A 21 -10.55 3.41 -0.41
C GLN A 21 -11.80 3.97 -1.10
N LYS A 22 -12.53 4.87 -0.43
CA LYS A 22 -13.77 5.48 -0.96
C LYS A 22 -13.55 6.27 -2.25
N LYS A 23 -12.34 6.77 -2.47
CA LYS A 23 -11.97 7.63 -3.60
C LYS A 23 -11.29 6.85 -4.74
N LEU A 24 -11.12 5.54 -4.58
CA LEU A 24 -10.39 4.72 -5.53
C LEU A 24 -11.07 4.71 -6.90
N GLY A 25 -10.28 5.05 -7.91
CA GLY A 25 -10.74 5.13 -9.30
C GLY A 25 -11.64 6.33 -9.62
N GLU A 26 -11.71 7.31 -8.72
CA GLU A 26 -12.30 8.62 -8.98
C GLU A 26 -11.23 9.71 -8.96
N ASP A 27 -10.34 9.68 -7.97
CA ASP A 27 -9.20 10.60 -7.86
C ASP A 27 -7.89 9.90 -8.27
N VAL A 28 -7.14 10.55 -9.16
CA VAL A 28 -5.80 10.11 -9.61
C VAL A 28 -4.85 9.94 -8.43
N ASN A 29 -4.93 10.82 -7.42
CA ASN A 29 -4.08 10.79 -6.24
C ASN A 29 -4.52 9.74 -5.21
N ALA A 30 -5.81 9.38 -5.16
CA ALA A 30 -6.31 8.37 -4.24
C ALA A 30 -5.61 7.02 -4.43
N ASN A 31 -5.34 6.61 -5.68
CA ASN A 31 -4.59 5.39 -5.97
C ASN A 31 -3.17 5.42 -5.35
N HIS A 32 -2.50 6.58 -5.42
CA HIS A 32 -1.19 6.77 -4.82
C HIS A 32 -1.26 6.74 -3.29
N ASN A 33 -2.16 7.53 -2.71
CA ASN A 33 -2.33 7.67 -1.26
C ASN A 33 -2.73 6.35 -0.61
N PHE A 34 -3.68 5.62 -1.21
CA PHE A 34 -4.06 4.28 -0.76
C PHE A 34 -2.85 3.34 -0.72
N ARG A 35 -2.02 3.33 -1.77
CA ARG A 35 -0.80 2.51 -1.80
C ARG A 35 0.21 2.91 -0.73
N VAL A 36 0.35 4.21 -0.46
CA VAL A 36 1.21 4.73 0.61
C VAL A 36 0.73 4.25 1.97
N GLU A 37 -0.57 4.34 2.27
CA GLU A 37 -1.11 3.87 3.56
C GLU A 37 -1.04 2.34 3.70
N ILE A 38 -1.26 1.56 2.62
CA ILE A 38 -0.99 0.11 2.65
C ILE A 38 0.48 -0.18 2.95
N LYS A 39 1.43 0.53 2.34
CA LYS A 39 2.86 0.32 2.61
C LYS A 39 3.20 0.62 4.06
N LYS A 40 2.70 1.74 4.60
CA LYS A 40 2.86 2.12 6.01
C LYS A 40 2.27 1.07 6.95
N LEU A 41 1.06 0.59 6.65
CA LEU A 41 0.42 -0.48 7.42
C LEU A 41 1.22 -1.78 7.35
N ARG A 42 1.68 -2.21 6.17
CA ARG A 42 2.53 -3.41 6.03
C ARG A 42 3.82 -3.31 6.82
N ALA A 43 4.47 -2.14 6.80
CA ALA A 43 5.69 -1.90 7.58
C ALA A 43 5.42 -2.02 9.07
N LEU A 44 4.35 -1.38 9.56
CA LEU A 44 3.91 -1.48 10.95
C LEU A 44 3.63 -2.93 11.34
N LEU A 45 2.79 -3.64 10.58
CA LEU A 45 2.44 -5.04 10.87
C LEU A 45 3.68 -5.94 10.87
N ARG A 46 4.65 -5.69 9.99
CA ARG A 46 5.92 -6.43 9.96
C ARG A 46 6.73 -6.22 11.23
N LEU A 47 6.76 -4.99 11.77
CA LEU A 47 7.41 -4.67 13.04
C LEU A 47 6.71 -5.33 14.23
N LEU A 48 5.37 -5.26 14.28
CA LEU A 48 4.60 -5.89 15.35
C LEU A 48 4.75 -7.42 15.33
N ARG A 49 4.91 -8.01 14.15
CA ARG A 49 5.12 -9.45 14.00
C ARG A 49 6.47 -9.95 14.49
N HIS A 50 7.45 -9.08 14.65
CA HIS A 50 8.79 -9.50 15.07
C HIS A 50 8.88 -9.79 16.57
N GLU A 51 7.88 -9.38 17.37
CA GLU A 51 7.95 -9.46 18.83
C GLU A 51 7.49 -10.79 19.48
N GLY A 52 7.46 -11.90 18.75
CA GLY A 52 7.15 -13.23 19.30
C GLY A 52 6.44 -14.14 18.30
N ASP A 53 5.69 -15.13 18.80
CA ASP A 53 4.75 -15.96 18.02
C ASP A 53 3.54 -15.12 17.56
N ALA A 54 3.84 -14.18 16.67
CA ALA A 54 2.88 -13.20 16.24
C ALA A 54 1.76 -13.88 15.46
N PRO A 55 0.49 -13.62 15.83
CA PRO A 55 -0.66 -14.23 15.18
C PRO A 55 -0.62 -14.02 13.66
N SER A 56 -1.09 -15.03 12.91
CA SER A 56 -1.31 -14.93 11.46
C SER A 56 -2.19 -13.72 11.08
N ALA A 57 -3.01 -13.25 12.03
CA ALA A 57 -3.86 -12.07 11.96
C ALA A 57 -3.11 -10.75 11.75
N LEU A 58 -1.82 -10.62 12.10
CA LEU A 58 -1.00 -9.44 11.80
C LEU A 58 -0.50 -9.41 10.35
N ARG A 59 -1.30 -9.91 9.40
CA ARG A 59 -1.00 -9.91 7.96
C ARG A 59 -2.18 -9.32 7.21
N LEU A 60 -1.89 -8.71 6.06
CA LEU A 60 -2.97 -8.28 5.17
C LEU A 60 -3.69 -9.51 4.59
N PRO A 61 -5.02 -9.59 4.72
CA PRO A 61 -5.79 -10.69 4.15
C PRO A 61 -5.72 -10.63 2.62
N LYS A 62 -5.96 -11.78 1.97
CA LYS A 62 -5.85 -11.94 0.52
C LYS A 62 -6.62 -10.86 -0.28
N PRO A 63 -7.89 -10.54 0.05
CA PRO A 63 -8.64 -9.51 -0.70
C PRO A 63 -7.97 -8.13 -0.66
N VAL A 64 -7.41 -7.72 0.48
CA VAL A 64 -6.70 -6.44 0.62
C VAL A 64 -5.40 -6.44 -0.20
N ARG A 65 -4.71 -7.57 -0.27
CA ARG A 65 -3.51 -7.72 -1.11
C ARG A 65 -3.85 -7.67 -2.59
N GLU A 66 -4.96 -8.28 -3.01
CA GLU A 66 -5.43 -8.24 -4.40
C GLU A 66 -5.85 -6.83 -4.81
N LEU A 67 -6.57 -6.11 -3.94
CA LEU A 67 -6.88 -4.70 -4.15
C LEU A 67 -5.61 -3.85 -4.24
N TYR A 68 -4.63 -4.06 -3.35
CA TYR A 68 -3.35 -3.36 -3.41
C TYR A 68 -2.61 -3.60 -4.75
N SER A 69 -2.64 -4.85 -5.25
CA SER A 69 -2.05 -5.22 -6.53
C SER A 69 -2.76 -4.54 -7.70
N SER A 70 -4.10 -4.54 -7.74
CA SER A 70 -4.86 -3.88 -8.81
C SER A 70 -4.66 -2.37 -8.84
N VAL A 71 -4.62 -1.72 -7.66
CA VAL A 71 -4.26 -0.28 -7.57
C VAL A 71 -2.82 -0.03 -8.04
N GLY A 72 -1.93 -1.01 -7.82
CA GLY A 72 -0.57 -0.98 -8.35
C GLY A 72 -0.52 -0.96 -9.87
N GLU A 73 -1.38 -1.73 -10.53
CA GLU A 73 -1.45 -1.78 -11.98
C GLU A 73 -1.88 -0.43 -12.58
N VAL A 74 -2.92 0.20 -12.01
CA VAL A 74 -3.34 1.56 -12.39
C VAL A 74 -2.17 2.54 -12.26
N ARG A 75 -1.45 2.49 -11.14
CA ARG A 75 -0.31 3.37 -10.90
C ARG A 75 0.83 3.12 -11.89
N SER A 76 1.04 1.89 -12.33
CA SER A 76 2.05 1.56 -13.36
C SER A 76 1.75 2.25 -14.68
N TYR A 77 0.50 2.19 -15.17
CA TYR A 77 0.13 2.88 -16.41
C TYR A 77 0.24 4.41 -16.29
N GLN A 78 -0.16 4.98 -15.15
CA GLN A 78 -0.01 6.41 -14.87
C GLN A 78 1.46 6.87 -14.91
N LEU A 79 2.35 6.11 -14.27
CA LEU A 79 3.78 6.41 -14.24
C LEU A 79 4.40 6.21 -15.62
N GLN A 80 4.08 5.13 -16.31
CA GLN A 80 4.59 4.86 -17.65
C GLN A 80 4.19 5.96 -18.63
N ARG A 81 2.93 6.41 -18.60
CA ARG A 81 2.47 7.54 -19.42
C ARG A 81 3.27 8.81 -19.09
N THR A 82 3.48 9.09 -17.82
CA THR A 82 4.27 10.25 -17.36
C THR A 82 5.72 10.17 -17.87
N PHE A 83 6.36 9.01 -17.72
CA PHE A 83 7.75 8.82 -18.16
C PHE A 83 7.91 8.93 -19.67
N VAL A 84 6.99 8.39 -20.47
CA VAL A 84 7.05 8.54 -21.93
C VAL A 84 6.91 10.01 -22.34
N ILE A 85 5.97 10.74 -21.75
CA ILE A 85 5.79 12.17 -22.05
C ILE A 85 7.06 12.97 -21.68
N LEU A 86 7.64 12.69 -20.51
CA LEU A 86 8.89 13.34 -20.07
C LEU A 86 10.05 13.00 -21.01
N ALA A 87 10.25 11.73 -21.35
CA ALA A 87 11.33 11.30 -22.23
C ALA A 87 11.22 11.91 -23.63
N CYS A 88 10.02 11.94 -24.23
CA CYS A 88 9.82 12.60 -25.52
C CYS A 88 10.12 14.10 -25.46
N LYS A 89 9.74 14.78 -24.35
CA LYS A 89 10.06 16.19 -24.15
C LYS A 89 11.56 16.43 -24.01
N GLU A 90 12.26 15.59 -23.26
CA GLU A 90 13.72 15.70 -23.08
C GLU A 90 14.50 15.42 -24.37
N LEU A 91 13.97 14.55 -25.22
CA LEU A 91 14.58 14.15 -26.50
C LEU A 91 14.09 14.98 -27.70
N ASP A 92 13.32 16.04 -27.49
CA ASP A 92 12.66 16.85 -28.53
C ASP A 92 11.97 15.99 -29.61
N SER A 93 11.36 14.89 -29.18
CA SER A 93 10.76 13.87 -30.03
C SER A 93 9.23 14.01 -30.02
N PRO A 94 8.55 13.72 -31.15
CA PRO A 94 7.09 13.76 -31.19
C PRO A 94 6.48 12.73 -30.22
N LEU A 95 5.34 13.08 -29.62
CA LEU A 95 4.64 12.18 -28.71
C LEU A 95 4.09 10.95 -29.46
N PRO A 96 4.28 9.72 -28.94
CA PRO A 96 3.74 8.51 -29.54
C PRO A 96 2.25 8.37 -29.21
N VAL A 97 1.40 9.15 -29.89
CA VAL A 97 -0.04 9.30 -29.59
C VAL A 97 -0.77 7.96 -29.46
N GLY A 98 -0.56 7.03 -30.40
CA GLY A 98 -1.20 5.72 -30.37
C GLY A 98 -0.84 4.91 -29.13
N TYR A 99 0.41 4.98 -28.68
CA TYR A 99 0.86 4.32 -27.46
C TYR A 99 0.29 4.97 -26.20
N LEU A 100 0.24 6.31 -26.16
CA LEU A 100 -0.36 7.05 -25.04
C LEU A 100 -1.87 6.77 -24.89
N GLN A 101 -2.58 6.64 -26.01
CA GLN A 101 -3.99 6.25 -26.05
C GLN A 101 -4.17 4.81 -25.53
N TRP A 102 -3.32 3.88 -25.96
CA TRP A 102 -3.33 2.51 -25.46
C TRP A 102 -3.11 2.45 -23.93
N LEU A 103 -2.13 3.21 -23.40
CA LEU A 103 -1.90 3.32 -21.96
C LEU A 103 -3.11 3.89 -21.22
N GLN A 104 -3.76 4.92 -21.77
CA GLN A 104 -4.96 5.50 -21.18
C GLN A 104 -6.12 4.50 -21.14
N GLN A 105 -6.30 3.72 -22.20
CA GLN A 105 -7.31 2.67 -22.24
C GLN A 105 -7.03 1.57 -21.20
N LYS A 106 -5.77 1.14 -21.08
CA LYS A 106 -5.36 0.17 -20.06
C LYS A 106 -5.53 0.69 -18.63
N GLU A 107 -5.25 1.97 -18.40
CA GLU A 107 -5.54 2.62 -17.11
C GLU A 107 -7.03 2.56 -16.77
N LYS A 108 -7.92 2.85 -17.73
CA LYS A 108 -9.39 2.77 -17.54
C LYS A 108 -9.84 1.35 -17.19
N GLU A 109 -9.36 0.35 -17.92
CA GLU A 109 -9.65 -1.06 -17.66
C GLU A 109 -9.18 -1.51 -16.26
N ALA A 110 -7.96 -1.11 -15.87
CA ALA A 110 -7.42 -1.41 -14.55
C ALA A 110 -8.20 -0.70 -13.43
N THR A 111 -8.63 0.55 -13.68
CA THR A 111 -9.45 1.33 -12.76
C THR A 111 -10.80 0.65 -12.52
N ALA A 112 -11.44 0.12 -13.57
CA ALA A 112 -12.67 -0.66 -13.42
C ALA A 112 -12.46 -1.89 -12.53
N ARG A 113 -11.37 -2.63 -12.71
CA ARG A 113 -11.01 -3.76 -11.83
C ARG A 113 -10.77 -3.35 -10.38
N VAL A 114 -10.15 -2.18 -10.15
CA VAL A 114 -9.98 -1.62 -8.81
C VAL A 114 -11.34 -1.38 -8.14
N LYS A 115 -12.30 -0.79 -8.86
CA LYS A 115 -13.65 -0.53 -8.34
C LYS A 115 -14.36 -1.84 -7.95
N GLU A 116 -14.26 -2.89 -8.76
CA GLU A 116 -14.82 -4.19 -8.41
C GLU A 116 -14.13 -4.84 -7.20
N ASN A 117 -12.79 -4.85 -7.17
CA ASN A 117 -12.04 -5.41 -6.04
C ASN A 117 -12.27 -4.61 -4.75
N ALA A 118 -12.51 -3.31 -4.83
CA ALA A 118 -12.78 -2.47 -3.67
C ALA A 118 -14.07 -2.90 -2.95
N LYS A 119 -15.09 -3.35 -3.68
CA LYS A 119 -16.35 -3.87 -3.11
C LYS A 119 -16.13 -5.13 -2.27
N LEU A 120 -15.13 -5.94 -2.60
CA LEU A 120 -14.80 -7.19 -1.90
C LEU A 120 -14.01 -6.96 -0.61
N VAL A 121 -13.53 -5.73 -0.37
CA VAL A 121 -12.65 -5.42 0.75
C VAL A 121 -13.39 -4.61 1.81
N SER A 122 -13.64 -5.24 2.97
CA SER A 122 -14.09 -4.54 4.18
C SER A 122 -12.90 -4.13 5.05
N LEU A 123 -12.49 -2.87 4.93
CA LEU A 123 -11.47 -2.29 5.80
C LEU A 123 -11.92 -2.11 7.27
N PRO A 124 -13.21 -1.90 7.59
CA PRO A 124 -13.68 -1.97 8.99
C PRO A 124 -13.42 -3.33 9.63
N LYS A 125 -13.71 -4.42 8.90
CA LYS A 125 -13.42 -5.78 9.37
C LYS A 125 -11.91 -6.01 9.54
N LEU A 126 -11.09 -5.53 8.60
CA LEU A 126 -9.63 -5.58 8.74
C LEU A 126 -9.18 -4.85 10.01
N ARG A 127 -9.71 -3.65 10.26
CA ARG A 127 -9.39 -2.84 11.43
C ARG A 127 -9.65 -3.59 12.73
N GLU A 128 -10.85 -4.18 12.88
CA GLU A 128 -11.21 -4.97 14.06
C GLU A 128 -10.25 -6.14 14.27
N GLN A 129 -9.98 -6.92 13.21
CA GLN A 129 -9.03 -8.04 13.25
C GLN A 129 -7.64 -7.61 13.69
N LEU A 130 -7.15 -6.48 13.16
CA LEU A 130 -5.83 -5.98 13.51
C LEU A 130 -5.77 -5.49 14.95
N LEU A 131 -6.78 -4.75 15.44
CA LEU A 131 -6.83 -4.26 16.82
C LEU A 131 -6.85 -5.41 17.83
N LEU A 132 -7.58 -6.48 17.55
CA LEU A 132 -7.58 -7.69 18.39
C LEU A 132 -6.21 -8.38 18.42
N ALA A 133 -5.46 -8.31 17.32
CA ALA A 133 -4.17 -8.96 17.17
C ALA A 133 -2.97 -8.11 17.62
N VAL A 134 -3.18 -6.86 18.04
CA VAL A 134 -2.11 -5.98 18.55
C VAL A 134 -1.52 -6.58 19.84
N PRO A 135 -0.18 -6.70 19.95
CA PRO A 135 0.45 -7.24 21.15
C PRO A 135 0.23 -6.32 22.36
N THR A 136 0.23 -6.93 23.55
CA THR A 136 0.01 -6.21 24.82
C THR A 136 1.10 -5.19 25.11
N GLU A 137 2.33 -5.54 24.75
CA GLU A 137 3.48 -4.66 24.85
C GLU A 137 4.26 -4.70 23.54
N TRP A 138 4.91 -3.58 23.23
CA TRP A 138 5.84 -3.49 22.11
C TRP A 138 7.16 -2.84 22.53
N ASN A 139 8.27 -3.55 22.36
CA ASN A 139 9.61 -3.13 22.74
C ASN A 139 10.31 -2.36 21.59
N LYS A 140 10.42 -1.05 21.79
CA LYS A 140 11.04 -0.13 20.82
C LYS A 140 12.50 -0.50 20.50
N GLU A 141 13.26 -1.02 21.44
CA GLU A 141 14.67 -1.40 21.24
C GLU A 141 14.77 -2.65 20.36
N LYS A 142 13.95 -3.67 20.61
CA LYS A 142 13.87 -4.85 19.74
C LYS A 142 13.49 -4.48 18.32
N ALA A 143 12.52 -3.57 18.16
CA ALA A 143 12.14 -3.06 16.85
C ALA A 143 13.27 -2.27 16.16
N ALA A 144 14.05 -1.47 16.91
CA ALA A 144 15.20 -0.75 16.38
C ALA A 144 16.30 -1.71 15.90
N ASN A 145 16.61 -2.74 16.69
CA ASN A 145 17.56 -3.78 16.34
C ASN A 145 17.14 -4.52 15.06
N TYR A 146 15.86 -4.89 14.96
CA TYR A 146 15.30 -5.48 13.74
C TYR A 146 15.48 -4.60 12.50
N LEU A 147 15.23 -3.29 12.65
CA LEU A 147 15.41 -2.32 11.56
C LEU A 147 16.88 -2.19 11.16
N GLN A 148 17.81 -2.23 12.12
CA GLN A 148 19.24 -2.25 11.82
C GLN A 148 19.62 -3.52 11.07
N GLU A 149 19.28 -4.71 11.58
CA GLU A 149 19.59 -5.99 10.92
C GLU A 149 19.05 -6.07 9.50
N THR A 150 17.82 -5.61 9.28
CA THR A 150 17.21 -5.57 7.95
C THR A 150 17.92 -4.57 7.02
N LYS A 151 18.35 -3.41 7.53
CA LYS A 151 19.15 -2.45 6.77
C LYS A 151 20.50 -3.03 6.36
N THR A 152 21.19 -3.73 7.26
CA THR A 152 22.47 -4.39 6.98
C THR A 152 22.33 -5.48 5.91
N ARG A 153 21.24 -6.24 5.94
CA ARG A 153 20.95 -7.23 4.89
C ARG A 153 20.74 -6.58 3.53
N PHE A 154 20.06 -5.43 3.43
CA PHE A 154 19.88 -4.75 2.14
C PHE A 154 21.19 -4.21 1.55
N VAL A 155 22.13 -3.77 2.39
CA VAL A 155 23.45 -3.30 1.94
C VAL A 155 24.35 -4.47 1.51
N ALA A 156 24.19 -5.66 2.07
CA ALA A 156 24.98 -6.84 1.70
C ALA A 156 24.63 -7.45 0.33
N TYR A 157 23.56 -6.98 -0.33
CA TYR A 157 23.12 -7.41 -1.67
C TYR A 157 23.23 -6.29 -2.73
N LEU A 158 23.89 -5.17 -2.38
CA LEU A 158 24.26 -4.09 -3.29
C LEU A 158 25.79 -4.07 -3.43
#